data_AF-A0A9X2BWK2-F1
#
_entry.id   AF-A0A9X2BWK2-F1
#
_cell.length_a   1.000
_cell.length_b   1.000
_cell.length_c   1.000
_cell.angle_alpha   90.00
_cell.angle_beta   90.00
_cell.angle_gamma   90.00
#
_symmetry.space_group_name_H-M   'P 1'
#
loop_
_entity.id
_entity.type
_entity.pdbx_description
1 polymer ?
#
loop_
_entity_poly.entity_id
_entity_poly.type
_entity_poly.pdbx_seq_one_letter_code
_entity_poly.pdbx_strand_id
1 'polypeptide(L)'
;MPDEGIRPPQQPWLPGAAATGVPDDFSARSDTRRLPAVATALALACLVLAAGRSAEIVDAAYGLPNGPGSETAIALAEGWHAAMERIGVAALVGTVRALRGTEE
;
A
#
# COMPACT_ATOMS: atom_id res chain seq x y z
N MET A 1 38.73 -28.12 31.08
CA MET A 1 37.79 -27.64 30.05
C MET A 1 37.41 -26.22 30.41
N PRO A 2 37.68 -25.21 29.58
CA PRO A 2 37.14 -23.88 29.83
C PRO A 2 35.64 -23.89 29.51
N ASP A 3 34.89 -23.33 30.44
CA ASP A 3 33.47 -23.07 30.41
C ASP A 3 33.12 -22.25 29.15
N GLU A 4 32.43 -22.85 28.17
CA GLU A 4 31.85 -22.13 27.04
C GLU A 4 30.70 -21.29 27.57
N GLY A 5 31.06 -20.17 28.21
CA GLY A 5 30.11 -19.21 28.74
C GLY A 5 29.18 -18.76 27.63
N ILE A 6 27.93 -19.20 27.71
CA ILE A 6 26.82 -18.74 26.87
C ILE A 6 26.74 -17.23 27.07
N ARG A 7 27.28 -16.46 26.13
CA ARG A 7 27.17 -15.00 26.19
C ARG A 7 25.69 -14.67 26.07
N PRO A 8 25.13 -13.86 26.98
CA PRO A 8 23.74 -13.44 26.86
C PRO A 8 23.54 -12.74 25.51
N PRO A 9 22.36 -12.89 24.88
CA PRO A 9 22.07 -12.23 23.61
C PRO A 9 22.31 -10.73 23.78
N GLN A 10 23.29 -10.20 23.03
CA GLN A 10 23.59 -8.78 23.07
C GLN A 10 22.55 -8.02 22.26
N GLN A 11 22.03 -6.96 22.85
CA GLN A 11 21.09 -6.07 22.17
C GLN A 11 21.85 -5.21 21.17
N PRO A 12 21.50 -5.25 19.87
CA PRO A 12 22.29 -4.63 18.81
C PRO A 12 22.32 -3.10 18.87
N TRP A 13 21.39 -2.48 19.62
CA TRP A 13 21.32 -1.03 19.83
C TRP A 13 22.25 -0.50 20.95
N LEU A 14 23.04 -1.35 21.61
CA LEU A 14 23.96 -0.94 22.68
C LEU A 14 25.38 -0.61 22.13
N PRO A 15 26.06 0.43 22.66
CA PRO A 15 27.44 0.74 22.29
C PRO A 15 28.38 -0.44 22.57
N GLY A 16 29.06 -0.94 21.53
CA GLY A 16 29.99 -2.07 21.63
C GLY A 16 29.42 -3.43 21.23
N ALA A 17 28.16 -3.50 20.79
CA ALA A 17 27.59 -4.72 20.21
C ALA A 17 28.34 -5.12 18.94
N ALA A 18 28.71 -6.41 18.84
CA ALA A 18 29.32 -6.95 17.62
C ALA A 18 28.29 -6.89 16.49
N ALA A 19 28.68 -6.37 15.31
CA ALA A 19 27.85 -6.39 14.13
C ALA A 19 27.62 -7.84 13.69
N THR A 20 26.54 -8.45 14.18
CA THR A 20 26.04 -9.71 13.66
C THR A 20 25.41 -9.39 12.31
N GLY A 21 25.67 -10.19 11.27
CA GLY A 21 25.11 -10.01 9.92
C GLY A 21 23.59 -10.21 9.84
N VAL A 22 22.88 -10.10 10.96
CA VAL A 22 21.43 -10.19 11.07
C VAL A 22 20.87 -8.81 10.74
N PRO A 23 19.89 -8.70 9.82
CA PRO A 23 19.19 -7.44 9.55
C PRO A 23 18.65 -6.87 10.86
N ASP A 24 19.12 -5.69 11.23
CA ASP A 24 18.67 -5.00 12.44
C ASP A 24 17.74 -3.85 12.04
N ASP A 25 16.45 -4.05 12.32
CA ASP A 25 15.41 -3.07 12.04
C ASP A 25 15.52 -1.81 12.91
N PHE A 26 16.29 -1.86 14.00
CA PHE A 26 16.38 -0.82 15.03
C PHE A 26 17.73 -0.07 15.07
N SER A 27 18.71 -0.44 14.25
CA SER A 27 19.96 0.34 14.10
C SER A 27 19.80 1.47 13.09
N ALA A 28 20.68 2.47 13.17
CA ALA A 28 20.82 3.50 12.12
C ALA A 28 21.27 2.92 10.76
N ARG A 29 21.68 1.65 10.71
CA ARG A 29 22.01 0.91 9.48
C ARG A 29 20.83 0.06 8.96
N SER A 30 19.68 0.14 9.63
CA SER A 30 18.42 -0.48 9.24
C SER A 30 18.08 -0.14 7.79
N ASP A 31 17.69 -1.17 7.02
CA ASP A 31 17.27 -1.07 5.62
C ASP A 31 15.83 -0.51 5.49
N THR A 32 15.40 0.25 6.50
CA THR A 32 14.10 0.91 6.55
C THR A 32 14.01 1.86 5.36
N ARG A 33 13.17 1.48 4.38
CA ARG A 33 12.94 2.27 3.17
C ARG A 33 12.59 3.71 3.56
N ARG A 34 13.16 4.66 2.84
CA ARG A 34 12.90 6.09 3.04
C ARG A 34 11.38 6.34 3.00
N LEU A 35 10.87 7.06 4.00
CA LEU A 35 9.46 7.45 4.11
C LEU A 35 8.82 7.93 2.80
N PRO A 36 9.45 8.78 1.96
CA PRO A 36 8.86 9.19 0.68
C PRO A 36 8.61 8.02 -0.28
N ALA A 37 9.49 7.03 -0.34
CA ALA A 37 9.30 5.87 -1.21
C ALA A 37 8.11 5.02 -0.75
N VAL A 38 7.94 4.86 0.57
CA VAL A 38 6.79 4.16 1.16
C VAL A 38 5.49 4.92 0.88
N ALA A 39 5.50 6.25 1.05
CA ALA A 39 4.34 7.09 0.77
C ALA A 39 3.94 7.03 -0.71
N THR A 40 4.91 7.08 -1.63
CA THR A 40 4.65 6.93 -3.07
C THR A 40 4.09 5.55 -3.39
N ALA A 41 4.66 4.48 -2.84
CA ALA A 41 4.15 3.13 -3.05
C ALA A 41 2.71 2.97 -2.54
N LEU A 42 2.41 3.53 -1.36
CA LEU A 42 1.06 3.54 -0.81
C LEU A 42 0.09 4.34 -1.69
N ALA A 43 0.49 5.53 -2.16
CA ALA A 43 -0.32 6.35 -3.04
C ALA A 43 -0.65 5.61 -4.35
N LEU A 44 0.33 4.93 -4.94
CA LEU A 44 0.13 4.11 -6.14
C LEU A 44 -0.82 2.94 -5.86
N ALA A 45 -0.68 2.26 -4.73
CA ALA A 45 -1.59 1.18 -4.35
C ALA A 45 -3.03 1.69 -4.18
N CYS A 46 -3.22 2.85 -3.56
CA CYS A 46 -4.53 3.50 -3.43
C CYS A 46 -5.11 3.87 -4.80
N LEU A 47 -4.30 4.37 -5.73
CA LEU A 47 -4.75 4.70 -7.09
C LEU A 47 -5.22 3.46 -7.85
N VAL A 48 -4.47 2.35 -7.75
CA VAL A 48 -4.87 1.07 -8.37
C VAL A 48 -6.18 0.56 -7.77
N LEU A 49 -6.34 0.66 -6.44
CA LEU A 49 -7.57 0.26 -5.76
C LEU A 49 -8.75 1.14 -6.20
N ALA A 50 -8.55 2.46 -6.25
CA ALA A 50 -9.56 3.42 -6.71
C ALA A 50 -9.94 3.20 -8.18
N ALA A 51 -8.98 2.77 -9.01
CA ALA A 51 -9.22 2.49 -10.42
C ALA A 51 -10.13 1.27 -10.60
N GLY A 52 -9.89 0.21 -9.82
CA GLY A 52 -10.73 -1.00 -9.82
C GLY A 52 -12.11 -0.82 -9.19
N ARG A 53 -12.35 0.29 -8.47
CA ARG A 53 -13.62 0.62 -7.81
C ARG A 53 -14.25 1.91 -8.33
N SER A 54 -13.92 2.32 -9.55
CA SER A 54 -14.36 3.61 -10.09
C SER A 54 -15.88 3.77 -10.13
N ALA A 55 -16.63 2.71 -10.42
CA ALA A 55 -18.10 2.73 -10.41
C ALA A 55 -18.68 2.91 -8.98
N GLU A 56 -18.11 2.23 -7.98
CA GLU A 56 -18.51 2.38 -6.57
C GLU A 56 -18.21 3.80 -6.05
N ILE A 57 -17.14 4.44 -6.54
CA ILE A 57 -16.79 5.82 -6.19
C ILE A 57 -17.83 6.81 -6.72
N VAL A 58 -18.36 6.59 -7.93
CA VAL A 58 -19.45 7.41 -8.49
C VAL A 58 -20.71 7.26 -7.63
N ASP A 59 -21.11 6.04 -7.29
CA ASP A 59 -22.28 5.79 -6.45
C ASP A 59 -22.14 6.44 -5.06
N ALA A 60 -20.96 6.32 -4.44
CA ALA A 60 -20.65 6.98 -3.18
C ALA A 60 -20.72 8.52 -3.28
N ALA A 61 -20.28 9.11 -4.40
CA ALA A 61 -20.34 10.55 -4.61
C ALA A 61 -21.78 11.05 -4.73
N TYR A 62 -22.66 10.29 -5.40
CA TYR A 62 -24.10 10.57 -5.47
C TYR A 62 -24.82 10.36 -4.13
N GLY A 63 -24.27 9.53 -3.24
CA GLY A 63 -24.76 9.35 -1.87
C GLY A 63 -24.37 10.45 -0.89
N LEU A 64 -23.57 11.44 -1.29
CA LEU A 64 -23.16 12.53 -0.41
C LEU A 64 -24.35 13.46 -0.08
N PRO A 65 -24.44 13.99 1.16
CA PRO A 65 -25.42 15.01 1.49
C PRO A 65 -25.27 16.22 0.57
N ASN A 66 -26.39 16.72 0.05
CA ASN A 66 -26.41 17.92 -0.77
C ASN A 66 -25.84 19.10 0.03
N GLY A 67 -24.67 19.57 -0.38
CA GLY A 67 -23.92 20.60 0.31
C GLY A 67 -22.84 21.19 -0.57
N PRO A 68 -22.18 22.27 -0.11
CA PRO A 68 -21.10 22.90 -0.87
C PRO A 68 -19.99 21.89 -1.17
N GLY A 69 -19.66 21.73 -2.46
CA GLY A 69 -18.62 20.80 -2.94
C GLY A 69 -19.11 19.41 -3.37
N SER A 70 -20.38 19.07 -3.14
CA SER A 70 -20.97 17.79 -3.61
C SER A 70 -20.94 17.67 -5.14
N GLU A 71 -21.32 18.73 -5.85
CA GLU A 71 -21.25 18.78 -7.33
C GLU A 71 -19.82 18.56 -7.84
N THR A 72 -18.82 19.17 -7.18
CA THR A 72 -17.41 18.98 -7.54
C THR A 72 -16.96 17.55 -7.30
N ALA A 73 -17.37 16.95 -6.18
CA ALA A 73 -17.05 15.56 -5.87
C ALA A 73 -17.67 14.59 -6.89
N ILE A 74 -18.92 14.82 -7.28
CA ILE A 74 -19.61 14.05 -8.32
C ILE A 74 -18.87 14.19 -9.66
N ALA A 75 -18.58 15.43 -10.10
CA ALA A 75 -17.88 15.67 -11.36
C ALA A 75 -16.48 15.02 -11.40
N LEU A 76 -15.74 15.04 -10.28
CA LEU A 76 -14.46 14.35 -10.15
C LEU A 76 -14.61 12.83 -10.24
N ALA A 77 -15.60 12.26 -9.56
CA ALA A 77 -15.87 10.83 -9.59
C ALA A 77 -16.25 10.36 -11.00
N GLU A 78 -17.11 11.09 -11.69
CA GLU A 78 -17.50 10.81 -13.08
C GLU A 78 -16.30 10.91 -14.03
N GLY A 79 -15.49 11.97 -13.90
CA GLY A 79 -14.28 12.16 -14.70
C GLY A 79 -13.26 11.04 -14.48
N TRP A 80 -13.06 10.61 -13.24
CA TRP A 80 -12.23 9.45 -12.90
C TRP A 80 -12.76 8.17 -13.53
N HIS A 81 -14.06 7.89 -13.38
CA HIS A 81 -14.70 6.69 -13.93
C HIS A 81 -14.58 6.64 -15.46
N ALA A 82 -14.88 7.75 -16.15
CA ALA A 82 -14.72 7.86 -17.60
C ALA A 82 -13.28 7.63 -18.05
N ALA A 83 -12.29 8.12 -17.29
CA ALA A 83 -10.88 7.86 -17.57
C ALA A 83 -10.53 6.37 -17.42
N MET A 84 -11.04 5.70 -16.38
CA MET A 84 -10.79 4.28 -16.15
C MET A 84 -11.46 3.38 -17.19
N GLU A 85 -12.67 3.72 -17.63
CA GLU A 85 -13.36 3.06 -18.75
C GLU A 85 -12.54 3.17 -20.05
N ARG A 86 -12.03 4.36 -20.35
CA ARG A 86 -11.18 4.59 -21.53
C ARG A 86 -9.89 3.76 -21.53
N ILE A 87 -9.30 3.54 -20.35
CA ILE A 87 -8.08 2.75 -20.20
C ILE A 87 -8.39 1.24 -20.14
N GLY A 88 -9.67 0.86 -19.97
CA GLY A 88 -10.10 -0.54 -19.89
C GLY A 88 -9.78 -1.22 -18.57
N VAL A 89 -9.59 -0.44 -17.49
CA VAL A 89 -9.20 -0.99 -16.17
C VAL A 89 -10.26 -1.96 -15.63
N ALA A 90 -11.54 -1.64 -15.80
CA ALA A 90 -12.63 -2.50 -15.36
C ALA A 90 -12.58 -3.89 -16.02
N ALA A 91 -12.32 -3.94 -17.33
CA ALA A 91 -12.19 -5.20 -18.07
C ALA A 91 -10.98 -6.02 -17.61
N LEU A 92 -9.84 -5.35 -17.34
CA LEU A 92 -8.63 -6.01 -16.83
C LEU A 92 -8.86 -6.61 -15.45
N VAL A 93 -9.44 -5.85 -14.52
CA VAL A 93 -9.74 -6.31 -13.15
C VAL A 93 -10.75 -7.46 -13.18
N GLY A 94 -11.79 -7.37 -14.01
CA GLY A 94 -12.74 -8.46 -14.22
C GLY A 94 -12.06 -9.74 -14.70
N THR A 95 -11.13 -9.63 -15.66
CA THR A 95 -10.36 -10.77 -16.19
C THR A 95 -9.47 -11.41 -15.12
N VAL A 96 -8.71 -10.61 -14.36
CA VAL A 96 -7.86 -11.14 -13.26
C VAL A 96 -8.70 -11.85 -12.20
N ARG A 97 -9.88 -11.30 -11.88
CA ARG A 97 -10.78 -11.90 -10.90
C ARG A 97 -11.39 -13.21 -11.39
N ALA A 98 -11.77 -13.27 -12.67
CA ALA A 98 -12.26 -14.49 -13.30
C ALA A 98 -11.18 -15.59 -13.31
N LEU A 99 -9.94 -15.24 -13.68
CA LEU A 99 -8.80 -16.18 -13.67
C LEU A 99 -8.49 -16.71 -12.26
N ARG A 100 -8.65 -15.88 -11.22
CA ARG A 100 -8.46 -16.32 -9.84
C ARG A 100 -9.62 -17.17 -9.31
N GLY A 101 -10.84 -16.93 -9.81
CA GLY A 101 -12.02 -17.72 -9.45
C GLY A 101 -12.10 -19.09 -10.12
N THR A 102 -11.25 -19.37 -11.11
CA THR A 102 -11.14 -20.68 -11.78
C THR A 102 -10.19 -21.66 -11.09
N GLU A 103 -9.56 -21.27 -9.97
CA GLU A 103 -8.65 -22.13 -9.18
C GLU A 103 -9.32 -22.77 -7.93
N GLU A 104 -10.63 -22.54 -7.72
CA GLU A 104 -11.47 -23.25 -6.73
C GLU A 104 -12.37 -24.29 -7.40
#